data_AF-A0A9E3BVJ4-F1
#
_entry.id   AF-A0A9E3BVJ4-F1
#
_cell.length_a   1.000
_cell.length_b   1.000
_cell.length_c   1.000
_cell.angle_alpha   90.00
_cell.angle_beta   90.00
_cell.angle_gamma   90.00
#
_symmetry.space_group_name_H-M   'P 1'
#
loop_
_entity.id
_entity.type
_entity.pdbx_description
1 polymer ?
#
loop_
_entity_poly.entity_id
_entity_poly.type
_entity_poly.pdbx_seq_one_letter_code
_entity_poly.pdbx_strand_id
1 'polypeptide(L)' 'LTPGSRVAILDVGAYGAVMSSTYNARPLAAIAMIDAGRWGVIRPRQPIETLWREERVPEWLT' A
#
# COMPACT_ATOMS: atom_id res chain seq x y z
N LEU A 1 11.55 -21.35 0.11
CA LEU A 1 10.79 -20.86 -1.07
C LEU A 1 11.78 -20.41 -2.12
N THR A 2 11.48 -20.62 -3.40
CA THR A 2 12.33 -20.11 -4.51
C THR A 2 11.93 -18.68 -4.87
N PRO A 3 12.84 -17.87 -5.47
CA PRO A 3 12.49 -16.56 -6.00
C PRO A 3 11.25 -16.62 -6.91
N GLY A 4 10.30 -15.70 -6.71
CA GLY A 4 9.03 -15.68 -7.44
C GLY A 4 7.88 -16.50 -6.82
N SER A 5 8.14 -17.28 -5.76
CA SER A 5 7.06 -17.94 -5.00
C SER A 5 6.08 -16.92 -4.42
N ARG A 6 4.78 -17.22 -4.48
CA ARG A 6 3.72 -16.41 -3.84
C ARG A 6 3.45 -16.96 -2.44
N VAL A 7 3.24 -16.07 -1.48
CA VAL A 7 2.99 -16.40 -0.08
C VAL A 7 1.73 -15.70 0.38
N ALA A 8 0.93 -16.37 1.20
CA ALA A 8 -0.18 -15.78 1.93
C ALA A 8 0.21 -15.66 3.40
N ILE A 9 0.06 -14.46 3.97
CA ILE A 9 0.13 -14.24 5.41
C ILE A 9 -1.31 -14.23 5.90
N LEU A 10 -1.65 -15.16 6.79
CA LEU A 10 -3.01 -15.34 7.29
C LEU A 10 -3.30 -14.36 8.44
N ASP A 11 -4.57 -14.19 8.75
CA ASP A 11 -5.05 -13.42 9.93
C ASP A 11 -4.65 -11.93 9.95
N VAL A 12 -4.35 -11.37 8.77
CA VAL A 12 -3.99 -9.94 8.58
C VAL A 12 -5.18 -9.00 8.39
N GLY A 13 -6.41 -9.49 8.61
CA GLY A 13 -7.64 -8.71 8.39
C GLY A 13 -7.84 -7.58 9.41
N ALA A 14 -7.41 -7.79 10.65
CA ALA A 14 -7.43 -6.79 11.70
C ALA A 14 -6.01 -6.25 11.94
N TYR A 15 -5.89 -4.96 12.25
CA TYR A 15 -4.63 -4.28 12.59
C TYR A 15 -3.49 -4.36 11.55
N GLY A 16 -3.71 -4.93 10.36
CA GLY A 16 -2.75 -4.95 9.26
C GLY A 16 -2.71 -3.65 8.47
N ALA A 17 -3.66 -3.49 7.54
CA ALA A 17 -3.68 -2.35 6.63
C ALA A 17 -3.81 -0.98 7.33
N VAL A 18 -4.41 -0.94 8.52
CA VAL A 18 -4.60 0.29 9.32
C VAL A 18 -3.30 0.77 9.98
N MET A 19 -2.32 -0.12 10.19
CA MET A 19 -1.00 0.21 10.74
C MET A 19 0.08 0.30 9.65
N SER A 20 -0.30 0.20 8.37
CA SER A 20 0.64 0.31 7.26
C SER A 20 1.21 1.72 7.16
N SER A 21 2.49 1.82 6.77
CA SER A 21 3.18 3.10 6.56
C SER A 21 3.88 3.14 5.19
N THR A 22 4.33 4.32 4.81
CA THR A 22 5.14 4.55 3.60
C THR A 22 6.64 4.52 3.90
N TYR A 23 7.05 3.88 4.99
CA TYR A 23 8.45 3.73 5.38
C TYR A 23 9.30 3.17 4.23
N ASN A 24 10.50 3.71 4.06
CA ASN A 24 11.39 3.47 2.92
C ASN A 24 10.79 3.88 1.56
N ALA A 25 9.96 4.93 1.54
CA ALA A 25 9.32 5.43 0.32
C ALA A 25 8.51 4.34 -0.42
N ARG A 26 7.91 3.41 0.32
CA ARG A 26 7.14 2.30 -0.26
C ARG A 26 5.66 2.69 -0.29
N PRO A 27 5.04 2.82 -1.47
CA PRO A 27 3.62 3.16 -1.54
C PRO A 27 2.76 2.07 -0.90
N LEU A 28 1.68 2.49 -0.23
CA LEU A 28 0.71 1.59 0.37
C LEU A 28 0.18 0.59 -0.67
N ALA A 29 0.11 -0.68 -0.25
CA ALA A 29 -0.40 -1.75 -1.09
C ALA A 29 -1.90 -1.58 -1.37
N ALA A 30 -2.33 -2.11 -2.52
CA ALA A 30 -3.74 -2.23 -2.86
C ALA A 30 -4.45 -3.20 -1.90
N ILE A 31 -5.74 -2.99 -1.67
CA ILE A 31 -6.63 -3.90 -0.95
C ILE A 31 -7.72 -4.34 -1.92
N ALA A 32 -7.93 -5.65 -2.02
CA ALA A 32 -9.02 -6.25 -2.75
C ALA A 32 -10.04 -6.85 -1.79
N MET A 33 -11.30 -6.84 -2.20
CA MET A 33 -12.40 -7.55 -1.55
C MET A 33 -12.84 -8.70 -2.46
N ILE A 34 -13.22 -9.81 -1.86
CA ILE A 34 -13.74 -10.99 -2.55
C ILE A 34 -15.14 -11.25 -1.99
N ASP A 35 -16.11 -11.45 -2.88
CA ASP A 35 -17.48 -11.82 -2.55
C ASP A 35 -18.04 -12.78 -3.61
N ALA A 36 -18.58 -13.92 -3.18
CA ALA A 36 -19.17 -14.95 -4.05
C ALA A 36 -18.32 -15.29 -5.29
N GLY A 37 -17.01 -15.45 -5.13
CA GLY A 37 -16.08 -15.79 -6.22
C GLY A 37 -15.73 -14.64 -7.17
N ARG A 38 -16.28 -13.43 -6.95
CA ARG A 38 -15.87 -12.19 -7.63
C ARG A 38 -14.94 -11.41 -6.73
N TRP A 39 -14.07 -10.60 -7.33
CA TRP A 39 -13.19 -9.73 -6.58
C TRP A 39 -13.10 -8.34 -7.21
N GLY A 40 -12.78 -7.34 -6.38
CA GLY A 40 -12.59 -5.96 -6.81
C GLY A 40 -11.60 -5.23 -5.91
N VAL A 41 -10.89 -4.25 -6.47
CA VAL A 41 -9.98 -3.39 -5.71
C VAL A 41 -10.80 -2.35 -4.96
N ILE A 42 -10.77 -2.39 -3.63
CA ILE A 42 -11.48 -1.45 -2.75
C ILE A 42 -10.56 -0.31 -2.26
N ARG A 43 -9.25 -0.52 -2.28
CA ARG A 43 -8.24 0.53 -2.11
C ARG A 43 -7.16 0.34 -3.17
N PRO A 44 -7.00 1.27 -4.13
CA PRO A 44 -5.94 1.15 -5.13
C PRO A 44 -4.56 1.23 -4.46
N ARG A 45 -3.53 0.72 -5.15
CA ARG A 45 -2.15 0.97 -4.75
C ARG A 45 -1.93 2.48 -4.77
N GLN A 46 -1.30 3.01 -3.72
CA GLN A 46 -0.95 4.42 -3.67
C GLN A 46 0.02 4.75 -4.83
N PRO A 47 -0.23 5.79 -5.65
CA PRO A 47 0.73 6.23 -6.66
C PRO A 47 1.97 6.85 -5.99
N ILE A 48 3.15 6.61 -6.58
CA ILE A 48 4.44 7.03 -5.99
C ILE A 48 4.53 8.55 -5.83
N GLU A 49 3.94 9.29 -6.76
CA GLU A 49 3.91 10.75 -6.80
C GLU A 49 3.15 11.34 -5.62
N THR A 50 2.27 10.54 -4.99
CA THR A 50 1.47 10.99 -3.85
C THR A 50 2.21 10.92 -2.52
N LEU A 51 3.36 10.24 -2.46
CA LEU A 51 4.12 10.10 -1.21
C LEU A 51 4.50 11.45 -0.60
N TRP A 52 4.85 12.40 -1.47
CA TRP A 52 5.40 13.72 -1.13
C TRP A 52 4.45 14.85 -1.52
N ARG A 53 3.21 14.54 -1.90
CA ARG A 53 2.27 15.54 -2.45
C ARG A 53 2.03 16.71 -1.49
N GLU A 54 2.02 16.42 -0.19
CA GLU A 54 1.80 17.41 0.86
C GLU A 54 3.12 18.00 1.41
N GLU A 55 4.27 17.51 0.94
CA GLU A 55 5.57 18.05 1.29
C GLU A 55 5.86 19.29 0.45
N ARG A 56 6.51 20.30 1.05
CA ARG A 56 6.86 21.55 0.38
C ARG A 56 8.32 21.86 0.63
N VAL A 57 9.05 22.17 -0.43
CA VAL A 57 10.39 22.74 -0.31
C VAL A 57 10.22 24.20 0.14
N PRO A 58 10.84 24.62 1.26
CA PRO A 58 10.81 26.01 1.69
C PRO A 58 11.41 26.96 0.66
N GLU A 59 10.85 28.16 0.52
CA GLU A 59 11.25 29.13 -0.52
C GLU A 59 12.74 29.49 -0.52
N TRP A 60 13.39 29.47 0.64
CA TRP A 60 14.80 29.80 0.79
C TRP A 60 15.79 28.69 0.35
N LEU A 61 15.29 27.52 -0.08
CA LEU A 61 16.08 26.39 -0.60
C LEU A 61 15.96 26.20 -2.12
N THR A 62 15.13 27.01 -2.79
CA THR A 62 14.96 27.05 -4.25
C THR A 62 15.74 28.21 -4.86
#